data_AF-A0A3N5ZUJ4-F1
#
_entry.id   AF-A0A3N5ZUJ4-F1
#
_cell.length_a   1.000
_cell.length_b   1.000
_cell.length_c   1.000
_cell.angle_alpha   90.00
_cell.angle_beta   90.00
_cell.angle_gamma   90.00
#
_symmetry.space_group_name_H-M   'P 1'
#
loop_
_entity.id
_entity.type
_entity.pdbx_description
1 polymer ?
#
loop_
_entity_poly.entity_id
_entity_poly.type
_entity_poly.pdbx_seq_one_letter_code
_entity_poly.pdbx_strand_id
1 'polypeptide(L)'
;MNIRDLFNLENDTAFQKLNQAVNSFNTLKILKLESHEIRHSNILSWLLNPKENHSLRDYFLRKMLEHLILIDENSKNPQYDTIGGILNQSLIDSHVYREVKTDKNRYIDLLIVNQQLKTVFLIENKFYSTESENQLDDYLEYIEHQFENFMIIPIYLTLDGEEPSNKQYFIMTYERIESILHTILMLYKDQISDDVYKFIKDYDQILKEKFYPNQDQIIQAIEIYRNHKPIIDALFEETSTQYKQLHFQSGYQFEFMTKYKNTINYIFKHGQNILSYSFEQFVQQQFKEDVLYNAHPTVPNLLPPEWQAISKIQLREPNYWLGKGLIVWFEQTNDHRLRLIAEVGPIQYAGRLSLLEGLETVGLSFRENSKLEKARYTRIYTQKVDVNKWDDMEELTQAMMDLYNSAEFSLLRKQVASILNHKKTINEEAKKQEKISISNDAKNKIQHAFKKWMKMKDIPETHYRVSSRNLSFKIPLFDAFKEKLGETREKWWWDNGPFLFWMNINPEKIYFTLEVGPIEAEKRVFLMENLKEKDINFSKKGLSLEAKYNRIHSETISIEGLEEVELMNVFNAMYNNKDLQVILEKLQVIYDEKVSEMD
;
A
#
# COMPACT_ATOMS: atom_id res chain seq x y z
N MET A 1 6.21 33.81 9.24
CA MET A 1 4.76 33.51 9.38
C MET A 1 4.06 34.68 10.08
N ASN A 2 2.88 35.11 9.63
CA ASN A 2 2.14 36.21 10.27
C ASN A 2 1.25 35.66 11.41
N ILE A 3 1.23 36.33 12.56
CA ILE A 3 0.39 35.95 13.71
C ILE A 3 -1.11 35.91 13.37
N ARG A 4 -1.57 36.74 12.42
CA ARG A 4 -2.94 36.73 11.94
C ARG A 4 -3.33 35.40 11.30
N ASP A 5 -2.41 34.78 10.56
CA ASP A 5 -2.67 33.52 9.87
C ASP A 5 -2.80 32.37 10.89
N LEU A 6 -2.01 32.41 11.97
CA LEU A 6 -2.14 31.48 13.10
C LEU A 6 -3.51 31.60 13.78
N PHE A 7 -3.98 32.82 14.02
CA PHE A 7 -5.32 33.03 14.59
C PHE A 7 -6.44 32.61 13.64
N ASN A 8 -6.27 32.81 12.32
CA ASN A 8 -7.26 32.34 11.34
C ASN A 8 -7.35 30.81 11.36
N LEU A 9 -6.21 30.11 11.43
CA LEU A 9 -6.18 28.66 11.56
C LEU A 9 -6.73 28.18 12.91
N GLU A 10 -6.40 28.84 14.02
CA GLU A 10 -6.92 28.47 15.34
C GLU A 10 -8.44 28.61 15.42
N ASN A 11 -9.03 29.63 14.77
CA ASN A 11 -10.47 29.86 14.78
C ASN A 11 -11.24 29.06 13.73
N ASP A 12 -10.54 28.27 12.90
CA ASP A 12 -11.19 27.36 11.96
C ASP A 12 -11.84 26.20 12.73
N THR A 13 -13.17 26.09 12.62
CA THR A 13 -13.95 25.07 13.32
C THR A 13 -13.59 23.65 12.90
N ALA A 14 -13.18 23.43 11.64
CA ALA A 14 -12.72 22.13 11.16
C ALA A 14 -11.37 21.79 11.79
N PHE A 15 -10.46 22.76 11.87
CA PHE A 15 -9.18 22.60 12.56
C PHE A 15 -9.36 22.23 14.03
N GLN A 16 -10.26 22.90 14.75
CA GLN A 16 -10.53 22.58 16.15
C GLN A 16 -11.14 21.19 16.36
N LYS A 17 -12.09 20.78 15.50
CA LYS A 17 -12.68 19.43 15.55
C LYS A 17 -11.63 18.36 15.28
N LEU A 18 -10.82 18.54 14.23
CA LEU A 18 -9.73 17.63 13.91
C LEU A 18 -8.70 17.57 15.04
N ASN A 19 -8.35 18.71 15.63
CA ASN A 19 -7.44 18.78 16.77
C ASN A 19 -7.94 17.95 17.97
N GLN A 20 -9.23 18.04 18.31
CA GLN A 20 -9.83 17.25 19.38
C GLN A 20 -9.80 15.75 19.07
N ALA A 21 -10.04 15.36 17.81
CA ALA A 21 -10.05 13.97 17.40
C ALA A 21 -8.64 13.35 17.40
N VAL A 22 -7.67 14.04 16.77
CA VAL A 22 -6.26 13.60 16.67
C VAL A 22 -5.60 13.51 18.05
N ASN A 23 -5.91 14.45 18.95
CA ASN A 23 -5.38 14.47 20.31
C ASN A 23 -6.34 13.87 21.35
N SER A 24 -7.26 13.01 20.92
CA SER A 24 -8.14 12.30 21.84
C SER A 24 -7.31 11.50 22.86
N PHE A 25 -7.72 11.55 24.13
CA PHE A 25 -7.00 10.89 25.20
C PHE A 25 -7.02 9.37 25.00
N ASN A 26 -5.83 8.78 24.93
CA ASN A 26 -5.63 7.34 24.92
C ASN A 26 -4.37 7.03 25.72
N THR A 27 -4.51 6.21 26.77
CA THR A 27 -3.43 5.92 27.72
C THR A 27 -2.24 5.26 27.02
N LEU A 28 -2.51 4.40 26.04
CA LEU A 28 -1.50 3.62 25.32
C LEU A 28 -0.75 4.46 24.29
N LYS A 29 -1.39 5.46 23.68
CA LYS A 29 -0.70 6.47 22.85
C LYS A 29 0.30 7.29 23.65
N ILE A 30 -0.06 7.68 24.87
CA ILE A 30 0.85 8.40 25.80
C ILE A 30 2.07 7.53 26.12
N LEU A 31 1.84 6.24 26.35
CA LEU A 31 2.91 5.26 26.52
C LEU A 31 3.63 4.91 25.22
N LYS A 32 3.37 5.61 24.11
CA LYS A 32 3.95 5.39 22.77
C LYS A 32 3.87 3.93 22.35
N LEU A 33 2.75 3.25 22.62
CA LEU A 33 2.57 1.85 22.22
C LEU A 33 2.71 1.68 20.71
N GLU A 34 2.19 2.66 19.96
CA GLU A 34 2.23 2.70 18.50
C GLU A 34 3.63 2.68 17.89
N SER A 35 4.74 2.82 18.62
CA SER A 35 6.08 2.80 18.02
C SER A 35 6.98 1.70 18.55
N HIS A 36 6.44 0.76 19.34
CA HIS A 36 7.24 -0.26 20.01
C HIS A 36 6.50 -1.60 20.09
N GLU A 37 6.94 -2.54 19.26
CA GLU A 37 6.46 -3.93 19.18
C GLU A 37 6.39 -4.64 20.54
N ILE A 38 7.43 -4.50 21.37
CA ILE A 38 7.48 -5.06 22.72
C ILE A 38 6.27 -4.65 23.60
N ARG A 39 5.71 -3.46 23.37
CA ARG A 39 4.52 -2.99 24.10
C ARG A 39 3.24 -3.69 23.63
N HIS A 40 3.15 -4.07 22.37
CA HIS A 40 2.08 -4.95 21.90
C HIS A 40 2.18 -6.33 22.55
N SER A 41 3.39 -6.90 22.62
CA SER A 41 3.65 -8.16 23.32
C SER A 41 3.25 -8.08 24.81
N ASN A 42 3.44 -6.94 25.49
CA ASN A 42 2.93 -6.74 26.85
C ASN A 42 1.42 -6.98 26.93
N ILE A 43 0.64 -6.31 26.08
CA ILE A 43 -0.81 -6.39 26.12
C ILE A 43 -1.31 -7.77 25.71
N LEU A 44 -0.74 -8.34 24.65
CA LEU A 44 -1.08 -9.68 24.19
C LEU A 44 -0.81 -10.72 25.27
N SER A 45 0.34 -10.66 25.95
CA SER A 45 0.64 -11.60 27.03
C SER A 45 -0.38 -11.57 28.17
N TRP A 46 -0.88 -10.38 28.50
CA TRP A 46 -1.90 -10.19 29.52
C TRP A 46 -3.25 -10.75 29.06
N LEU A 47 -3.67 -10.47 27.82
CA LEU A 47 -4.92 -11.00 27.25
C LEU A 47 -4.90 -12.52 27.05
N LEU A 48 -3.75 -13.09 26.69
CA LEU A 48 -3.57 -14.52 26.41
C LEU A 48 -3.48 -15.36 27.68
N ASN A 49 -3.20 -14.76 28.84
CA ASN A 49 -3.00 -15.48 30.09
C ASN A 49 -4.32 -15.67 30.86
N PRO A 50 -4.88 -16.90 30.92
CA PRO A 50 -6.19 -17.12 31.52
C PRO A 50 -6.28 -16.79 33.02
N LYS A 51 -5.13 -16.62 33.69
CA LYS A 51 -4.99 -16.39 35.13
C LYS A 51 -4.80 -14.90 35.48
N GLU A 52 -4.78 -14.02 34.48
CA GLU A 52 -4.67 -12.58 34.69
C GLU A 52 -5.98 -11.92 35.13
N ASN A 53 -5.88 -10.67 35.56
CA ASN A 53 -6.99 -9.91 36.15
C ASN A 53 -7.99 -9.31 35.14
N HIS A 54 -7.97 -9.72 33.87
CA HIS A 54 -8.92 -9.26 32.85
C HIS A 54 -10.30 -9.94 32.92
N SER A 55 -10.47 -10.99 33.73
CA SER A 55 -11.74 -11.73 33.92
C SER A 55 -12.31 -12.43 32.68
N LEU A 56 -11.54 -12.53 31.59
CA LEU A 56 -11.95 -13.22 30.35
C LEU A 56 -11.61 -14.72 30.36
N ARG A 57 -10.89 -15.22 31.39
CA ARG A 57 -10.39 -16.60 31.45
C ARG A 57 -9.63 -16.95 30.15
N ASP A 58 -9.82 -18.14 29.59
CA ASP A 58 -9.15 -18.60 28.37
C ASP A 58 -9.81 -18.11 27.07
N TYR A 59 -10.81 -17.21 27.15
CA TYR A 59 -11.60 -16.80 25.99
C TYR A 59 -10.77 -16.18 24.86
N PHE A 60 -9.86 -15.25 25.19
CA PHE A 60 -9.06 -14.58 24.17
C PHE A 60 -8.11 -15.56 23.46
N LEU A 61 -7.42 -16.41 24.23
CA LEU A 61 -6.55 -17.46 23.68
C LEU A 61 -7.34 -18.43 22.79
N ARG A 62 -8.51 -18.89 23.25
CA ARG A 62 -9.40 -19.76 22.47
C ARG A 62 -9.81 -19.12 21.15
N LYS A 63 -10.24 -17.85 21.19
CA LYS A 63 -10.62 -17.11 19.97
C LYS A 63 -9.44 -16.93 19.02
N MET A 64 -8.25 -16.65 19.54
CA MET A 64 -7.04 -16.57 18.73
C MET A 64 -6.80 -17.89 17.98
N LEU A 65 -6.90 -19.04 18.67
CA LEU A 65 -6.76 -20.35 18.02
C LEU A 65 -7.88 -20.66 17.01
N GLU A 66 -9.12 -20.29 17.29
CA GLU A 66 -10.22 -20.40 16.31
C GLU A 66 -9.90 -19.59 15.04
N HIS A 67 -9.33 -18.39 15.18
CA HIS A 67 -8.97 -17.55 14.05
C HIS A 67 -7.81 -18.11 13.20
N LEU A 68 -6.96 -19.00 13.73
CA LEU A 68 -5.98 -19.73 12.91
C LEU A 68 -6.66 -20.61 11.87
N ILE A 69 -7.79 -21.23 12.23
CA ILE A 69 -8.61 -22.06 11.34
C ILE A 69 -9.37 -21.22 10.30
N LEU A 70 -9.75 -19.99 10.67
CA LEU A 70 -10.53 -19.09 9.80
C LEU A 70 -9.68 -18.34 8.74
N ILE A 71 -8.38 -18.58 8.71
CA ILE A 71 -7.46 -18.02 7.71
C ILE A 71 -7.25 -19.10 6.64
N ASP A 72 -7.70 -18.84 5.41
CA ASP A 72 -7.72 -19.83 4.32
C ASP A 72 -6.31 -20.34 3.98
N GLU A 73 -5.30 -19.49 4.09
CA GLU A 73 -3.89 -19.80 3.84
C GLU A 73 -3.37 -20.89 4.80
N ASN A 74 -3.87 -20.92 6.03
CA ASN A 74 -3.50 -21.92 7.03
C ASN A 74 -4.05 -23.31 6.72
N SER A 75 -5.02 -23.47 5.81
CA SER A 75 -5.56 -24.79 5.42
C SER A 75 -4.49 -25.76 4.89
N LYS A 76 -3.36 -25.23 4.42
CA LYS A 76 -2.21 -25.99 3.93
C LYS A 76 -1.19 -26.34 5.02
N ASN A 77 -1.33 -25.79 6.23
CA ASN A 77 -0.42 -26.05 7.33
C ASN A 77 -0.55 -27.52 7.79
N PRO A 78 0.55 -28.29 7.95
CA PRO A 78 0.49 -29.70 8.34
C PRO A 78 -0.24 -29.97 9.67
N GLN A 79 -0.31 -28.98 10.56
CA GLN A 79 -0.93 -29.11 11.88
C GLN A 79 -2.34 -28.51 11.94
N TYR A 80 -2.93 -28.12 10.80
CA TYR A 80 -4.23 -27.42 10.76
C TYR A 80 -5.35 -28.19 11.49
N ASP A 81 -5.52 -29.48 11.18
CA ASP A 81 -6.56 -30.31 11.81
C ASP A 81 -6.34 -30.49 13.32
N THR A 82 -5.10 -30.39 13.77
CA THR A 82 -4.71 -30.52 15.18
C THR A 82 -5.27 -29.40 16.05
N ILE A 83 -5.38 -28.19 15.51
CA ILE A 83 -5.95 -27.03 16.22
C ILE A 83 -7.39 -27.29 16.65
N GLY A 84 -8.19 -27.96 15.80
CA GLY A 84 -9.57 -28.35 16.15
C GLY A 84 -9.62 -29.29 17.36
N GLY A 85 -8.66 -30.21 17.49
CA GLY A 85 -8.52 -31.08 18.65
C GLY A 85 -8.20 -30.32 19.93
N ILE A 86 -7.30 -29.34 19.87
CA ILE A 86 -6.94 -28.46 20.99
C ILE A 86 -8.16 -27.65 21.47
N LEU A 87 -8.93 -27.11 20.53
CA LEU A 87 -10.11 -26.29 20.83
C LEU A 87 -11.22 -27.07 21.58
N ASN A 88 -11.25 -28.39 21.51
CA ASN A 88 -12.17 -29.21 22.29
C ASN A 88 -11.78 -29.36 23.77
N GLN A 89 -10.61 -28.85 24.17
CA GLN A 89 -10.09 -28.95 25.51
C GLN A 89 -10.09 -27.60 26.25
N SER A 90 -9.85 -27.65 27.56
CA SER A 90 -9.69 -26.45 28.39
C SER A 90 -8.29 -25.85 28.22
N LEU A 91 -8.23 -24.53 28.04
CA LEU A 91 -6.97 -23.79 27.93
C LEU A 91 -6.66 -23.00 29.21
N ILE A 92 -7.45 -23.17 30.28
CA ILE A 92 -7.37 -22.39 31.52
C ILE A 92 -6.02 -22.53 32.26
N ASP A 93 -5.36 -23.69 32.12
CA ASP A 93 -4.10 -24.00 32.79
C ASP A 93 -2.85 -23.58 32.00
N SER A 94 -3.05 -22.79 30.93
CA SER A 94 -1.96 -22.21 30.14
C SER A 94 -1.18 -21.17 30.94
N HIS A 95 0.14 -21.16 30.77
CA HIS A 95 1.04 -20.15 31.33
C HIS A 95 1.72 -19.39 30.21
N VAL A 96 1.77 -18.06 30.31
CA VAL A 96 2.32 -17.19 29.28
C VAL A 96 3.65 -16.62 29.74
N TYR A 97 4.67 -16.77 28.91
CA TYR A 97 6.02 -16.23 29.06
C TYR A 97 6.30 -15.26 27.91
N ARG A 98 7.30 -14.41 28.11
CA ARG A 98 7.68 -13.37 27.17
C ARG A 98 9.17 -13.22 27.11
N GLU A 99 9.66 -12.71 25.99
CA GLU A 99 11.08 -12.44 25.77
C GLU A 99 11.90 -13.67 26.20
N VAL A 100 11.49 -14.85 25.75
CA VAL A 100 12.13 -16.10 26.15
C VAL A 100 13.45 -16.20 25.42
N LYS A 101 14.54 -16.07 26.17
CA LYS A 101 15.89 -16.08 25.64
C LYS A 101 16.27 -17.47 25.12
N THR A 102 16.71 -17.53 23.87
CA THR A 102 17.25 -18.75 23.26
C THR A 102 18.76 -18.90 23.48
N ASP A 103 19.28 -20.08 23.17
CA ASP A 103 20.71 -20.39 23.16
C ASP A 103 21.51 -19.56 22.13
N LYS A 104 20.87 -19.17 21.02
CA LYS A 104 21.43 -18.26 19.99
C LYS A 104 21.35 -16.76 20.35
N ASN A 105 21.08 -16.43 21.63
CA ASN A 105 20.96 -15.05 22.15
C ASN A 105 19.88 -14.20 21.44
N ARG A 106 18.83 -14.87 20.95
CA ARG A 106 17.60 -14.25 20.43
C ARG A 106 16.49 -14.38 21.48
N TYR A 107 15.36 -13.70 21.27
CA TYR A 107 14.26 -13.64 22.22
C TYR A 107 12.95 -13.95 21.50
N ILE A 108 12.27 -15.02 21.91
CA ILE A 108 10.91 -15.34 21.44
C ILE A 108 9.94 -14.38 22.12
N ASP A 109 9.14 -13.64 21.33
CA ASP A 109 8.26 -12.59 21.85
C ASP A 109 7.26 -13.12 22.90
N LEU A 110 6.53 -14.19 22.58
CA LEU A 110 5.57 -14.83 23.47
C LEU A 110 5.66 -16.36 23.37
N LEU A 111 5.55 -17.02 24.52
CA LEU A 111 5.50 -18.48 24.62
C LEU A 111 4.39 -18.89 25.58
N ILE A 112 3.46 -19.72 25.14
CA ILE A 112 2.34 -20.20 25.94
C ILE A 112 2.51 -21.70 26.17
N VAL A 113 2.59 -22.13 27.42
CA VAL A 113 2.78 -23.54 27.78
C VAL A 113 1.55 -24.06 28.49
N ASN A 114 0.94 -25.11 27.94
CA ASN A 114 -0.12 -25.87 28.60
C ASN A 114 0.38 -27.29 28.92
N GLN A 115 0.69 -27.52 30.20
CA GLN A 115 1.27 -28.77 30.67
C GLN A 115 0.28 -29.95 30.56
N GLN A 116 -1.00 -29.71 30.78
CA GLN A 116 -2.02 -30.77 30.76
C GLN A 116 -2.25 -31.30 29.34
N LEU A 117 -2.30 -30.39 28.36
CA LEU A 117 -2.42 -30.73 26.95
C LEU A 117 -1.11 -31.18 26.32
N LYS A 118 0.02 -30.97 27.01
CA LYS A 118 1.36 -31.08 26.45
C LYS A 118 1.48 -30.30 25.14
N THR A 119 1.08 -29.04 25.17
CA THR A 119 1.11 -28.16 24.00
C THR A 119 1.84 -26.86 24.33
N VAL A 120 2.67 -26.41 23.39
CA VAL A 120 3.35 -25.12 23.42
C VAL A 120 2.90 -24.31 22.21
N PHE A 121 2.52 -23.06 22.44
CA PHE A 121 2.30 -22.08 21.37
C PHE A 121 3.45 -21.08 21.42
N LEU A 122 4.29 -21.03 20.39
CA LEU A 122 5.26 -19.95 20.23
C LEU A 122 4.69 -18.92 19.27
N ILE A 123 4.79 -17.64 19.64
CA ILE A 123 4.29 -16.55 18.82
C ILE A 123 5.45 -15.59 18.59
N GLU A 124 5.84 -15.43 17.34
CA GLU A 124 6.67 -14.30 16.90
C GLU A 124 5.73 -13.17 16.47
N ASN A 125 5.94 -11.99 17.03
CA ASN A 125 5.06 -10.85 16.89
C ASN A 125 5.74 -9.75 16.07
N LYS A 126 5.23 -9.50 14.87
CA LYS A 126 5.71 -8.48 13.92
C LYS A 126 4.66 -7.41 13.63
N PHE A 127 4.84 -6.22 14.17
CA PHE A 127 3.96 -5.08 13.95
C PHE A 127 4.48 -4.10 12.89
N TYR A 128 5.81 -3.94 12.77
CA TYR A 128 6.41 -2.93 11.88
C TYR A 128 7.51 -3.45 10.94
N SER A 129 8.18 -4.52 11.34
CA SER A 129 9.29 -5.12 10.60
C SER A 129 8.97 -6.55 10.26
N THR A 130 9.53 -7.04 9.17
CA THR A 130 9.53 -8.47 8.87
C THR A 130 10.42 -9.23 9.85
N GLU A 131 10.31 -10.55 9.85
CA GLU A 131 11.28 -11.43 10.52
C GLU A 131 12.72 -11.23 10.05
N SER A 132 13.66 -11.51 10.94
CA SER A 132 15.09 -11.55 10.62
C SER A 132 15.46 -12.90 9.99
N GLU A 133 16.60 -12.96 9.30
CA GLU A 133 17.07 -14.18 8.66
C GLU A 133 17.19 -15.37 9.66
N ASN A 134 16.63 -16.51 9.26
CA ASN A 134 16.56 -17.77 10.00
C ASN A 134 15.90 -17.67 11.39
N GLN A 135 15.18 -16.58 11.69
CA GLN A 135 14.61 -16.32 13.01
C GLN A 135 13.57 -17.36 13.42
N LEU A 136 12.64 -17.69 12.51
CA LEU A 136 11.59 -18.65 12.81
C LEU A 136 12.10 -20.08 13.01
N ASP A 137 13.09 -20.48 12.20
CA ASP A 137 13.72 -21.79 12.30
C ASP A 137 14.45 -21.94 13.64
N ASP A 138 15.26 -20.95 14.02
CA ASP A 138 15.98 -20.94 15.29
C ASP A 138 15.05 -21.09 16.51
N TYR A 139 13.91 -20.41 16.47
CA TYR A 139 12.93 -20.46 17.56
C TYR A 139 12.22 -21.79 17.63
N LEU A 140 11.87 -22.36 16.49
CA LEU A 140 11.22 -23.66 16.43
C LEU A 140 12.16 -24.76 16.92
N GLU A 141 13.40 -24.80 16.41
CA GLU A 141 14.43 -25.75 16.85
C GLU A 141 14.68 -25.67 18.36
N TYR A 142 14.78 -24.45 18.91
CA TYR A 142 14.99 -24.24 20.33
C TYR A 142 13.84 -24.81 21.17
N ILE A 143 12.59 -24.52 20.80
CA ILE A 143 11.41 -25.00 21.54
C ILE A 143 11.23 -26.51 21.41
N GLU A 144 11.49 -27.08 20.22
CA GLU A 144 11.48 -28.54 20.00
C GLU A 144 12.46 -29.26 20.93
N HIS A 145 13.66 -28.70 21.14
CA HIS A 145 14.64 -29.26 22.07
C HIS A 145 14.25 -29.09 23.54
N GLN A 146 13.66 -27.95 23.93
CA GLN A 146 13.29 -27.70 25.33
C GLN A 146 12.05 -28.49 25.79
N PHE A 147 11.12 -28.76 24.88
CA PHE A 147 9.83 -29.39 25.20
C PHE A 147 9.66 -30.73 24.47
N GLU A 148 10.51 -31.69 24.81
CA GLU A 148 10.38 -33.06 24.30
C GLU A 148 8.99 -33.65 24.59
N ASN A 149 8.36 -34.25 23.57
CA ASN A 149 7.02 -34.85 23.64
C ASN A 149 5.87 -33.84 23.84
N PHE A 150 6.11 -32.55 23.63
CA PHE A 150 5.03 -31.57 23.48
C PHE A 150 4.70 -31.38 22.01
N MET A 151 3.44 -31.08 21.76
CA MET A 151 2.98 -30.55 20.49
C MET A 151 3.34 -29.06 20.42
N ILE A 152 3.94 -28.63 19.32
CA ILE A 152 4.40 -27.25 19.17
C ILE A 152 3.62 -26.61 18.03
N ILE A 153 2.88 -25.55 18.36
CA ILE A 153 2.09 -24.74 17.44
C ILE A 153 2.79 -23.39 17.26
N PRO A 154 3.65 -23.24 16.24
CA PRO A 154 4.27 -21.97 15.94
C PRO A 154 3.28 -21.03 15.22
N ILE A 155 3.28 -19.75 15.62
CA ILE A 155 2.37 -18.72 15.11
C ILE A 155 3.19 -17.49 14.74
N TYR A 156 3.00 -16.99 13.53
CA TYR A 156 3.59 -15.74 13.05
C TYR A 156 2.48 -14.69 13.00
N LEU A 157 2.51 -13.77 13.97
CA LEU A 157 1.52 -12.70 14.10
C LEU A 157 2.04 -11.45 13.42
N THR A 158 1.43 -11.04 12.30
CA THR A 158 1.84 -9.85 11.55
C THR A 158 0.74 -8.81 11.41
N LEU A 159 1.08 -7.59 11.01
CA LEU A 159 0.06 -6.55 10.74
C LEU A 159 -0.85 -6.96 9.57
N ASP A 160 -0.25 -7.39 8.46
CA ASP A 160 -0.91 -7.56 7.16
C ASP A 160 -1.00 -9.02 6.66
N GLY A 161 -0.63 -10.01 7.48
CA GLY A 161 -0.70 -11.43 7.12
C GLY A 161 0.42 -11.91 6.21
N GLU A 162 1.61 -11.34 6.35
CA GLU A 162 2.82 -11.79 5.64
C GLU A 162 3.06 -13.29 5.85
N GLU A 163 3.46 -13.99 4.79
CA GLU A 163 3.79 -15.41 4.85
C GLU A 163 5.13 -15.61 5.59
N PRO A 164 5.20 -16.53 6.57
CA PRO A 164 6.45 -16.85 7.27
C PRO A 164 7.44 -17.58 6.34
N SER A 165 8.75 -17.38 6.52
CA SER A 165 9.77 -18.18 5.81
C SER A 165 9.66 -19.67 6.11
N ASN A 166 9.31 -20.03 7.34
CA ASN A 166 9.05 -21.41 7.74
C ASN A 166 7.55 -21.76 7.68
N LYS A 167 7.21 -22.67 6.76
CA LYS A 167 5.83 -23.13 6.50
C LYS A 167 5.15 -23.89 7.64
N GLN A 168 5.87 -24.26 8.70
CA GLN A 168 5.29 -24.85 9.90
C GLN A 168 4.52 -23.81 10.73
N TYR A 169 4.87 -22.52 10.61
CA TYR A 169 4.19 -21.43 11.30
C TYR A 169 2.79 -21.21 10.73
N PHE A 170 1.82 -21.03 11.63
CA PHE A 170 0.51 -20.51 11.27
C PHE A 170 0.56 -19.00 11.09
N ILE A 171 -0.15 -18.50 10.09
CA ILE A 171 -0.34 -17.07 9.86
C ILE A 171 -1.44 -16.58 10.83
N MET A 172 -1.18 -15.48 11.52
CA MET A 172 -2.16 -14.72 12.30
C MET A 172 -2.00 -13.22 11.98
N THR A 173 -3.10 -12.46 12.03
CA THR A 173 -3.06 -11.01 11.73
C THR A 173 -3.59 -10.16 12.87
N TYR A 174 -3.06 -8.95 13.00
CA TYR A 174 -3.60 -7.96 13.93
C TYR A 174 -5.03 -7.53 13.61
N GLU A 175 -5.48 -7.68 12.35
CA GLU A 175 -6.89 -7.51 11.98
C GLU A 175 -7.77 -8.54 12.71
N ARG A 176 -7.34 -9.81 12.78
CA ARG A 176 -8.07 -10.81 13.58
C ARG A 176 -8.03 -10.50 15.07
N ILE A 177 -6.89 -10.03 15.59
CA ILE A 177 -6.78 -9.59 16.99
C ILE A 177 -7.78 -8.47 17.28
N GLU A 178 -7.85 -7.44 16.43
CA GLU A 178 -8.83 -6.35 16.55
C GLU A 178 -10.26 -6.89 16.56
N SER A 179 -10.61 -7.80 15.65
CA SER A 179 -11.94 -8.43 15.61
C SER A 179 -12.29 -9.16 16.92
N ILE A 180 -11.31 -9.81 17.56
CA ILE A 180 -11.49 -10.48 18.85
C ILE A 180 -11.73 -9.44 19.96
N LEU A 181 -10.91 -8.36 20.01
CA LEU A 181 -11.09 -7.27 20.98
C LEU A 181 -12.44 -6.60 20.82
N HIS A 182 -12.86 -6.31 19.59
CA HIS A 182 -14.15 -5.71 19.31
C HIS A 182 -15.30 -6.60 19.80
N THR A 183 -15.21 -7.91 19.57
CA THR A 183 -16.18 -8.89 20.07
C THR A 183 -16.23 -8.89 21.60
N ILE A 184 -15.08 -8.82 22.28
CA ILE A 184 -15.01 -8.75 23.74
C ILE A 184 -15.71 -7.48 24.26
N LEU A 185 -15.43 -6.33 23.66
CA LEU A 185 -16.04 -5.05 24.04
C LEU A 185 -17.57 -5.04 23.83
N MET A 186 -18.09 -5.82 22.89
CA MET A 186 -19.53 -5.96 22.68
C MET A 186 -20.19 -6.93 23.67
N LEU A 187 -19.57 -8.08 23.92
CA LEU A 187 -20.21 -9.19 24.65
C LEU A 187 -19.94 -9.17 26.17
N TYR A 188 -18.80 -8.64 26.59
CA TYR A 188 -18.31 -8.78 27.97
C TYR A 188 -18.33 -7.47 28.76
N LYS A 189 -18.97 -6.40 28.24
CA LYS A 189 -19.01 -5.08 28.89
C LYS A 189 -19.45 -5.14 30.35
N ASP A 190 -20.47 -5.94 30.66
CA ASP A 190 -21.02 -6.05 32.02
C ASP A 190 -20.29 -7.10 32.89
N GLN A 191 -19.33 -7.84 32.31
CA GLN A 191 -18.60 -8.93 32.98
C GLN A 191 -17.15 -8.57 33.35
N ILE A 192 -16.57 -7.57 32.69
CA ILE A 192 -15.25 -7.02 33.01
C ILE A 192 -15.40 -5.68 33.72
N SER A 193 -14.39 -5.26 34.48
CA SER A 193 -14.43 -3.95 35.15
C SER A 193 -14.33 -2.80 34.13
N ASP A 194 -14.82 -1.62 34.51
CA ASP A 194 -14.74 -0.42 33.67
C ASP A 194 -13.29 -0.08 33.27
N ASP A 195 -12.33 -0.30 34.18
CA ASP A 195 -10.90 -0.06 33.91
C ASP A 195 -10.35 -1.03 32.86
N VAL A 196 -10.67 -2.33 32.99
CA VAL A 196 -10.29 -3.37 32.01
C VAL A 196 -10.96 -3.09 30.67
N TYR A 197 -12.26 -2.76 30.68
CA TYR A 197 -13.00 -2.37 29.47
C TYR A 197 -12.36 -1.17 28.78
N LYS A 198 -12.04 -0.12 29.54
CA LYS A 198 -11.41 1.10 29.02
C LYS A 198 -10.03 0.81 28.45
N PHE A 199 -9.22 -0.03 29.11
CA PHE A 199 -7.91 -0.43 28.62
C PHE A 199 -7.98 -1.21 27.31
N ILE A 200 -8.88 -2.20 27.22
CA ILE A 200 -9.12 -2.97 25.99
C ILE A 200 -9.62 -2.06 24.88
N LYS A 201 -10.53 -1.13 25.19
CA LYS A 201 -11.05 -0.13 24.23
C LYS A 201 -9.95 0.80 23.72
N ASP A 202 -9.05 1.24 24.59
CA ASP A 202 -7.90 2.07 24.18
C ASP A 202 -6.98 1.29 23.23
N TYR A 203 -6.81 -0.02 23.44
CA TYR A 203 -6.00 -0.86 22.54
C TYR A 203 -6.69 -1.16 21.21
N ASP A 204 -7.99 -1.52 21.25
CA ASP A 204 -8.85 -1.67 20.07
C ASP A 204 -8.81 -0.43 19.19
N GLN A 205 -8.87 0.76 19.78
CA GLN A 205 -8.79 2.00 19.03
C GLN A 205 -7.43 2.20 18.34
N ILE A 206 -6.32 1.82 18.98
CA ILE A 206 -4.99 1.88 18.33
C ILE A 206 -4.93 0.96 17.11
N LEU A 207 -5.45 -0.26 17.22
CA LEU A 207 -5.46 -1.20 16.09
C LEU A 207 -6.40 -0.72 14.99
N LYS A 208 -7.59 -0.23 15.32
CA LYS A 208 -8.54 0.35 14.36
C LYS A 208 -7.96 1.50 13.57
N GLU A 209 -7.19 2.38 14.20
CA GLU A 209 -6.56 3.50 13.49
C GLU A 209 -5.52 3.04 12.46
N LYS A 210 -4.99 1.81 12.57
CA LYS A 210 -4.11 1.22 11.55
C LYS A 210 -4.89 0.66 10.37
N PHE A 211 -5.98 -0.05 10.61
CA PHE A 211 -6.76 -0.73 9.55
C PHE A 211 -7.82 0.15 8.91
N TYR A 212 -8.41 1.05 9.68
CA TYR A 212 -9.55 1.88 9.29
C TYR A 212 -9.24 3.35 9.58
N PRO A 213 -8.43 4.00 8.73
CA PRO A 213 -8.20 5.43 8.84
C PRO A 213 -9.54 6.17 8.83
N ASN A 214 -9.76 7.06 9.80
CA ASN A 214 -11.02 7.78 9.91
C ASN A 214 -11.18 8.71 8.70
N GLN A 215 -12.08 8.34 7.79
CA GLN A 215 -12.27 9.06 6.52
C GLN A 215 -12.71 10.51 6.73
N ASP A 216 -13.56 10.77 7.73
CA ASP A 216 -14.00 12.14 8.06
C ASP A 216 -12.84 13.01 8.55
N GLN A 217 -11.91 12.44 9.33
CA GLN A 217 -10.70 13.16 9.77
C GLN A 217 -9.75 13.44 8.62
N ILE A 218 -9.61 12.50 7.68
CA ILE A 218 -8.78 12.69 6.48
C ILE A 218 -9.38 13.77 5.58
N ILE A 219 -10.70 13.77 5.36
CA ILE A 219 -11.40 14.80 4.60
C ILE A 219 -11.20 16.17 5.25
N GLN A 220 -11.40 16.26 6.57
CA GLN A 220 -11.14 17.51 7.31
C GLN A 220 -9.68 17.96 7.17
N ALA A 221 -8.72 17.06 7.30
CA ALA A 221 -7.30 17.37 7.12
C ALA A 221 -7.01 17.95 5.72
N ILE A 222 -7.64 17.42 4.68
CA ILE A 222 -7.50 17.91 3.30
C ILE A 222 -8.12 19.28 3.12
N GLU A 223 -9.33 19.50 3.63
CA GLU A 223 -9.99 20.81 3.56
C GLU A 223 -9.19 21.89 4.29
N ILE A 224 -8.69 21.58 5.48
CA ILE A 224 -7.84 22.49 6.25
C ILE A 224 -6.54 22.75 5.48
N TYR A 225 -5.89 21.71 4.96
CA TYR A 225 -4.66 21.87 4.19
C TYR A 225 -4.90 22.71 2.92
N ARG A 226 -6.02 22.53 2.20
CA ARG A 226 -6.42 23.35 1.05
C ARG A 226 -6.53 24.83 1.43
N ASN A 227 -7.27 25.11 2.50
CA ASN A 227 -7.57 26.48 2.90
C ASN A 227 -6.37 27.20 3.54
N HIS A 228 -5.45 26.44 4.13
CA HIS A 228 -4.35 26.95 4.95
C HIS A 228 -2.97 26.43 4.52
N LYS A 229 -2.80 26.01 3.25
CA LYS A 229 -1.57 25.36 2.75
C LYS A 229 -0.29 26.11 3.11
N PRO A 230 -0.14 27.43 2.82
CA PRO A 230 1.11 28.12 3.06
C PRO A 230 1.53 28.13 4.53
N ILE A 231 0.56 28.19 5.45
CA ILE A 231 0.84 28.19 6.88
C ILE A 231 1.09 26.79 7.42
N ILE A 232 0.36 25.78 6.96
CA ILE A 232 0.61 24.39 7.37
C ILE A 232 2.00 23.92 6.89
N ASP A 233 2.38 24.25 5.66
CA ASP A 233 3.71 23.91 5.11
C ASP A 233 4.82 24.55 5.96
N ALA A 234 4.70 25.85 6.27
CA ALA A 234 5.66 26.54 7.13
C ALA A 234 5.74 25.98 8.56
N LEU A 235 4.58 25.70 9.18
CA LEU A 235 4.50 25.11 10.52
C LEU A 235 5.12 23.71 10.57
N PHE A 236 4.92 22.90 9.54
CA PHE A 236 5.48 21.55 9.46
C PHE A 236 7.01 21.56 9.33
N GLU A 237 7.57 22.44 8.50
CA GLU A 237 9.02 22.62 8.37
C GLU A 237 9.66 23.05 9.69
N GLU A 238 9.06 24.04 10.38
CA GLU A 238 9.58 24.55 11.65
C GLU A 238 9.47 23.50 12.78
N THR A 239 8.35 22.77 12.87
CA THR A 239 8.17 21.70 13.88
C THR A 239 9.13 20.53 13.68
N SER A 240 9.53 20.25 12.43
CA SER A 240 10.51 19.20 12.10
C SER A 240 11.95 19.56 12.50
N THR A 241 12.27 20.86 12.57
CA THR A 241 13.63 21.37 12.80
C THR A 241 13.95 21.56 14.30
N GLN A 242 12.96 21.94 15.12
CA GLN A 242 13.14 22.34 16.52
C GLN A 242 13.62 21.22 17.47
N TYR A 243 13.48 19.93 17.13
CA TYR A 243 13.84 18.84 18.05
C TYR A 243 15.33 18.46 18.10
N LYS A 244 16.17 19.14 17.32
CA LYS A 244 17.62 18.85 17.27
C LYS A 244 18.48 19.81 18.10
N GLN A 245 17.93 20.86 18.69
CA GLN A 245 18.71 21.87 19.42
C GLN A 245 17.99 22.37 20.69
N LEU A 246 18.72 22.48 21.81
CA LEU A 246 18.26 23.09 23.06
C LEU A 246 18.20 24.62 22.91
N HIS A 247 17.10 25.14 22.36
CA HIS A 247 16.84 26.57 22.25
C HIS A 247 15.52 26.94 22.94
N PHE A 248 15.60 27.86 23.91
CA PHE A 248 14.42 28.42 24.56
C PHE A 248 13.84 29.51 23.66
N GLN A 249 12.79 29.19 22.92
CA GLN A 249 12.04 30.15 22.11
C GLN A 249 10.75 30.51 22.84
N SER A 250 10.49 31.82 23.02
CA SER A 250 9.28 32.34 23.67
C SER A 250 8.43 33.09 22.65
N GLY A 251 7.11 32.89 22.67
CA GLY A 251 6.15 33.64 21.85
C GLY A 251 4.95 32.80 21.40
N TYR A 252 3.88 33.46 20.95
CA TYR A 252 2.63 32.79 20.58
C TYR A 252 2.79 31.74 19.47
N GLN A 253 3.67 31.99 18.49
CA GLN A 253 3.98 31.03 17.43
C GLN A 253 4.55 29.71 17.99
N PHE A 254 5.49 29.80 18.93
CA PHE A 254 6.08 28.62 19.57
C PHE A 254 5.04 27.85 20.40
N GLU A 255 4.21 28.56 21.16
CA GLU A 255 3.11 27.97 21.94
C GLU A 255 2.09 27.28 21.02
N PHE A 256 1.72 27.93 19.91
CA PHE A 256 0.81 27.38 18.91
C PHE A 256 1.37 26.09 18.32
N MET A 257 2.62 26.10 17.86
CA MET A 257 3.28 24.92 17.29
C MET A 257 3.34 23.77 18.28
N THR A 258 3.72 24.05 19.53
CA THR A 258 3.83 23.03 20.58
C THR A 258 2.47 22.42 20.90
N LYS A 259 1.44 23.26 21.02
CA LYS A 259 0.06 22.84 21.30
C LYS A 259 -0.55 22.02 20.17
N TYR A 260 -0.35 22.41 18.92
CA TYR A 260 -1.03 21.82 17.75
C TYR A 260 -0.16 20.89 16.92
N LYS A 261 1.04 20.53 17.39
CA LYS A 261 2.03 19.73 16.66
C LYS A 261 1.45 18.49 15.99
N ASN A 262 0.78 17.63 16.76
CA ASN A 262 0.26 16.36 16.24
C ASN A 262 -0.78 16.61 15.14
N THR A 263 -1.61 17.63 15.31
CA THR A 263 -2.63 18.03 14.34
C THR A 263 -2.00 18.59 13.08
N ILE A 264 -0.99 19.46 13.20
CA ILE A 264 -0.23 20.00 12.05
C ILE A 264 0.42 18.85 11.28
N ASN A 265 1.09 17.92 11.96
CA ASN A 265 1.70 16.75 11.34
C ASN A 265 0.66 15.85 10.65
N TYR A 266 -0.49 15.65 11.28
CA TYR A 266 -1.59 14.88 10.71
C TYR A 266 -2.15 15.56 9.45
N ILE A 267 -2.41 16.88 9.52
CA ILE A 267 -2.89 17.68 8.38
C ILE A 267 -1.87 17.65 7.24
N PHE A 268 -0.59 17.84 7.52
CA PHE A 268 0.43 17.79 6.47
C PHE A 268 0.53 16.40 5.83
N LYS A 269 0.54 15.35 6.65
CA LYS A 269 0.62 13.95 6.18
C LYS A 269 -0.58 13.53 5.33
N HIS A 270 -1.80 13.85 5.76
CA HIS A 270 -3.03 13.39 5.12
C HIS A 270 -3.63 14.41 4.15
N GLY A 271 -3.36 15.69 4.35
CA GLY A 271 -3.92 16.82 3.61
C GLY A 271 -3.27 17.09 2.27
N GLN A 272 -2.04 16.61 2.04
CA GLN A 272 -1.39 16.66 0.72
C GLN A 272 -2.11 15.86 -0.36
N ASN A 273 -3.17 15.10 -0.02
CA ASN A 273 -3.84 14.07 -0.82
C ASN A 273 -3.78 14.26 -2.33
N ILE A 274 -2.69 13.75 -2.90
CA ILE A 274 -2.29 13.93 -4.28
C ILE A 274 -3.27 13.21 -5.20
N LEU A 275 -3.87 12.12 -4.72
CA LEU A 275 -4.88 11.35 -5.45
C LEU A 275 -6.14 12.20 -5.72
N SER A 276 -6.67 12.90 -4.72
CA SER A 276 -7.84 13.78 -4.86
C SER A 276 -7.56 14.94 -5.82
N TYR A 277 -6.41 15.63 -5.68
CA TYR A 277 -6.04 16.72 -6.57
C TYR A 277 -5.77 16.26 -8.01
N SER A 278 -5.06 15.14 -8.18
CA SER A 278 -4.83 14.53 -9.50
C SER A 278 -6.15 14.16 -10.17
N PHE A 279 -7.12 13.70 -9.38
CA PHE A 279 -8.46 13.40 -9.90
C PHE A 279 -9.22 14.66 -10.33
N GLU A 280 -9.17 15.74 -9.57
CA GLU A 280 -9.76 17.03 -9.98
C GLU A 280 -9.12 17.53 -11.29
N GLN A 281 -7.80 17.43 -11.42
CA GLN A 281 -7.08 17.75 -12.66
C GLN A 281 -7.49 16.84 -13.83
N PHE A 282 -7.61 15.54 -13.59
CA PHE A 282 -8.11 14.59 -14.58
C PHE A 282 -9.53 14.98 -15.03
N VAL A 283 -10.43 15.29 -14.10
CA VAL A 283 -11.80 15.69 -14.41
C VAL A 283 -11.83 16.97 -15.23
N GLN A 284 -11.04 17.97 -14.84
CA GLN A 284 -10.93 19.24 -15.56
C GLN A 284 -10.44 19.03 -16.99
N GLN A 285 -9.39 18.23 -17.19
CA GLN A 285 -8.79 17.98 -18.50
C GLN A 285 -9.66 17.10 -19.40
N GLN A 286 -10.34 16.08 -18.84
CA GLN A 286 -11.15 15.13 -19.60
C GLN A 286 -12.56 15.69 -19.93
N PHE A 287 -13.21 16.36 -18.99
CA PHE A 287 -14.64 16.73 -19.10
C PHE A 287 -14.90 18.24 -19.13
N LYS A 288 -13.90 19.09 -18.85
CA LYS A 288 -14.08 20.54 -18.72
C LYS A 288 -15.23 20.92 -17.74
N GLU A 289 -15.34 20.16 -16.65
CA GLU A 289 -16.32 20.31 -15.55
C GLU A 289 -17.77 19.83 -15.81
N ASP A 290 -18.08 19.26 -16.98
CA ASP A 290 -19.41 18.70 -17.29
C ASP A 290 -19.58 17.23 -16.83
N VAL A 291 -19.20 16.90 -15.60
CA VAL A 291 -19.36 15.55 -15.05
C VAL A 291 -19.79 15.57 -13.59
N LEU A 292 -20.61 14.61 -13.18
CA LEU A 292 -20.96 14.40 -11.78
C LEU A 292 -19.82 13.61 -11.13
N TYR A 293 -19.12 14.21 -10.16
CA TYR A 293 -17.98 13.60 -9.48
C TYR A 293 -17.89 13.96 -8.00
N ASN A 294 -17.06 13.21 -7.27
CA ASN A 294 -16.60 13.52 -5.93
C ASN A 294 -15.10 13.18 -5.85
N ALA A 295 -14.26 14.19 -5.59
CA ALA A 295 -12.82 14.05 -5.44
C ALA A 295 -12.44 13.49 -4.05
N HIS A 296 -13.01 12.33 -3.71
CA HIS A 296 -12.78 11.69 -2.42
C HIS A 296 -11.29 11.35 -2.22
N PRO A 297 -10.74 11.49 -1.01
CA PRO A 297 -9.32 11.26 -0.72
C PRO A 297 -8.76 9.89 -1.10
N THR A 298 -9.55 8.84 -0.95
CA THR A 298 -9.09 7.45 -1.13
C THR A 298 -9.78 6.74 -2.28
N VAL A 299 -10.96 7.22 -2.64
CA VAL A 299 -11.84 6.59 -3.64
C VAL A 299 -12.48 7.66 -4.54
N PRO A 300 -11.69 8.56 -5.16
CA PRO A 300 -12.28 9.60 -5.99
C PRO A 300 -13.08 8.97 -7.12
N ASN A 301 -14.26 9.51 -7.37
CA ASN A 301 -15.31 8.83 -8.11
C ASN A 301 -16.12 9.76 -8.98
N LEU A 302 -16.69 9.22 -10.06
CA LEU A 302 -17.54 9.93 -10.99
C LEU A 302 -18.61 9.01 -11.58
N LEU A 303 -19.65 9.64 -12.12
CA LEU A 303 -20.57 9.00 -13.05
C LEU A 303 -20.19 9.43 -14.49
N PRO A 304 -19.79 8.50 -15.38
CA PRO A 304 -19.59 8.82 -16.78
C PRO A 304 -20.81 9.55 -17.37
N PRO A 305 -20.64 10.66 -18.11
CA PRO A 305 -21.77 11.45 -18.63
C PRO A 305 -22.77 10.63 -19.46
N GLU A 306 -22.29 9.63 -20.19
CA GLU A 306 -23.12 8.72 -20.99
C GLU A 306 -24.00 7.77 -20.15
N TRP A 307 -23.74 7.63 -18.85
CA TRP A 307 -24.49 6.76 -17.93
C TRP A 307 -25.61 7.47 -17.19
N GLN A 308 -25.86 8.77 -17.44
CA GLN A 308 -26.89 9.56 -16.75
C GLN A 308 -28.29 8.93 -16.76
N ALA A 309 -28.61 8.14 -17.80
CA ALA A 309 -29.85 7.40 -17.94
C ALA A 309 -30.11 6.39 -16.80
N ILE A 310 -29.08 6.01 -16.02
CA ILE A 310 -29.24 5.19 -14.82
C ILE A 310 -30.22 5.79 -13.80
N SER A 311 -30.38 7.12 -13.82
CA SER A 311 -31.32 7.84 -12.95
C SER A 311 -32.78 7.45 -13.18
N LYS A 312 -33.10 6.75 -14.28
CA LYS A 312 -34.43 6.17 -14.53
C LYS A 312 -34.73 4.96 -13.64
N ILE A 313 -33.70 4.31 -13.10
CA ILE A 313 -33.82 3.16 -12.20
C ILE A 313 -33.68 3.68 -10.76
N GLN A 314 -34.70 3.41 -9.94
CA GLN A 314 -34.71 3.89 -8.56
C GLN A 314 -33.65 3.17 -7.71
N LEU A 315 -32.96 3.95 -6.88
CA LEU A 315 -32.03 3.46 -5.85
C LEU A 315 -32.78 2.89 -4.64
N ARG A 316 -32.23 1.84 -4.05
CA ARG A 316 -32.66 1.32 -2.73
C ARG A 316 -32.04 2.10 -1.58
N GLU A 317 -30.83 2.63 -1.79
CA GLU A 317 -30.06 3.36 -0.78
C GLU A 317 -29.73 4.76 -1.33
N PRO A 318 -30.44 5.83 -0.88
CA PRO A 318 -30.30 7.17 -1.45
C PRO A 318 -28.89 7.78 -1.34
N ASN A 319 -28.15 7.38 -0.30
CA ASN A 319 -26.81 7.89 0.01
C ASN A 319 -25.68 7.09 -0.67
N TYR A 320 -26.01 6.17 -1.58
CA TYR A 320 -24.99 5.41 -2.29
C TYR A 320 -24.22 6.31 -3.27
N TRP A 321 -22.96 6.61 -2.92
CA TRP A 321 -22.02 7.45 -3.68
C TRP A 321 -22.64 8.79 -4.12
N LEU A 322 -22.69 9.06 -5.42
CA LEU A 322 -23.21 10.28 -6.02
C LEU A 322 -24.75 10.30 -6.12
N GLY A 323 -25.43 9.44 -5.35
CA GLY A 323 -26.87 9.21 -5.47
C GLY A 323 -27.23 8.56 -6.81
N LYS A 324 -26.37 7.66 -7.31
CA LYS A 324 -26.49 7.02 -8.64
C LYS A 324 -26.29 5.51 -8.56
N GLY A 325 -27.09 4.76 -9.31
CA GLY A 325 -27.05 3.30 -9.34
C GLY A 325 -25.86 2.66 -10.06
N LEU A 326 -25.03 3.50 -10.67
CA LEU A 326 -23.77 3.15 -11.32
C LEU A 326 -22.71 4.13 -10.87
N ILE A 327 -21.49 3.65 -10.71
CA ILE A 327 -20.38 4.48 -10.27
C ILE A 327 -19.06 3.97 -10.87
N VAL A 328 -18.13 4.90 -11.07
CA VAL A 328 -16.74 4.64 -11.41
C VAL A 328 -15.86 5.29 -10.36
N TRP A 329 -14.87 4.57 -9.82
CA TRP A 329 -13.91 5.16 -8.88
C TRP A 329 -12.50 4.69 -9.16
N PHE A 330 -11.55 5.51 -8.70
CA PHE A 330 -10.15 5.16 -8.62
C PHE A 330 -9.78 4.85 -7.19
N GLU A 331 -8.77 4.02 -6.97
CA GLU A 331 -8.18 3.81 -5.65
C GLU A 331 -6.73 3.38 -5.78
N GLN A 332 -5.95 3.62 -4.73
CA GLN A 332 -4.64 2.99 -4.55
C GLN A 332 -4.84 1.60 -3.97
N THR A 333 -4.33 0.58 -4.63
CA THR A 333 -4.30 -0.79 -4.10
C THR A 333 -3.16 -0.96 -3.10
N ASN A 334 -3.25 -1.98 -2.24
CA ASN A 334 -2.22 -2.28 -1.23
C ASN A 334 -0.83 -2.49 -1.84
N ASP A 335 -0.74 -2.99 -3.07
CA ASP A 335 0.49 -3.16 -3.83
C ASP A 335 0.91 -1.89 -4.61
N HIS A 336 0.44 -0.71 -4.19
CA HIS A 336 0.76 0.60 -4.74
C HIS A 336 0.47 0.79 -6.25
N ARG A 337 -0.62 0.19 -6.75
CA ARG A 337 -1.10 0.42 -8.13
C ARG A 337 -2.36 1.27 -8.13
N LEU A 338 -2.55 2.03 -9.20
CA LEU A 338 -3.79 2.77 -9.40
C LEU A 338 -4.81 1.85 -10.07
N ARG A 339 -5.96 1.67 -9.44
CA ARG A 339 -7.04 0.83 -9.94
C ARG A 339 -8.27 1.67 -10.30
N LEU A 340 -8.83 1.43 -11.47
CA LEU A 340 -10.16 1.90 -11.89
C LEU A 340 -11.18 0.77 -11.71
N ILE A 341 -12.31 1.07 -11.09
CA ILE A 341 -13.43 0.13 -10.92
C ILE A 341 -14.71 0.76 -11.46
N ALA A 342 -15.56 -0.05 -12.10
CA ALA A 342 -16.97 0.29 -12.34
C ALA A 342 -17.90 -0.74 -11.68
N GLU A 343 -18.96 -0.26 -11.04
CA GLU A 343 -19.89 -1.08 -10.26
C GLU A 343 -21.36 -0.69 -10.47
N VAL A 344 -22.22 -1.71 -10.45
CA VAL A 344 -23.67 -1.58 -10.30
C VAL A 344 -24.02 -1.62 -8.82
N GLY A 345 -24.53 -0.49 -8.34
CA GLY A 345 -24.94 -0.26 -6.96
C GLY A 345 -26.32 -0.83 -6.61
N PRO A 346 -26.84 -0.46 -5.43
CA PRO A 346 -28.06 -1.00 -4.86
C PRO A 346 -29.28 -0.33 -5.51
N ILE A 347 -29.57 -0.70 -6.76
CA ILE A 347 -30.78 -0.31 -7.49
C ILE A 347 -31.90 -1.33 -7.32
N GLN A 348 -33.13 -0.93 -7.64
CA GLN A 348 -34.28 -1.84 -7.57
C GLN A 348 -34.09 -3.08 -8.43
N TYR A 349 -34.62 -4.20 -7.93
CA TYR A 349 -34.36 -5.53 -8.45
C TYR A 349 -34.67 -5.69 -9.94
N ALA A 350 -35.85 -5.26 -10.39
CA ALA A 350 -36.25 -5.38 -11.79
C ALA A 350 -35.29 -4.65 -12.75
N GLY A 351 -34.90 -3.42 -12.40
CA GLY A 351 -33.94 -2.64 -13.19
C GLY A 351 -32.52 -3.22 -13.11
N ARG A 352 -32.12 -3.75 -11.96
CA ARG A 352 -30.84 -4.45 -11.78
C ARG A 352 -30.74 -5.66 -12.68
N LEU A 353 -31.74 -6.54 -12.64
CA LEU A 353 -31.77 -7.77 -13.40
C LEU A 353 -31.70 -7.47 -14.91
N SER A 354 -32.53 -6.54 -15.38
CA SER A 354 -32.52 -6.11 -16.78
C SER A 354 -31.18 -5.52 -17.23
N LEU A 355 -30.51 -4.73 -16.37
CA LEU A 355 -29.19 -4.19 -16.67
C LEU A 355 -28.12 -5.28 -16.76
N LEU A 356 -28.10 -6.21 -15.79
CA LEU A 356 -27.12 -7.32 -15.78
C LEU A 356 -27.33 -8.27 -16.96
N GLU A 357 -28.57 -8.66 -17.27
CA GLU A 357 -28.89 -9.48 -18.44
C GLU A 357 -28.50 -8.76 -19.74
N GLY A 358 -28.77 -7.46 -19.84
CA GLY A 358 -28.31 -6.63 -20.96
C GLY A 358 -26.79 -6.66 -21.11
N LEU A 359 -26.05 -6.60 -20.01
CA LEU A 359 -24.58 -6.67 -20.02
C LEU A 359 -24.06 -8.07 -20.40
N GLU A 360 -24.79 -9.14 -20.11
CA GLU A 360 -24.46 -10.48 -20.58
C GLU A 360 -24.57 -10.61 -22.10
N THR A 361 -25.54 -9.93 -22.73
CA THR A 361 -25.68 -9.94 -24.19
C THR A 361 -24.49 -9.34 -24.94
N VAL A 362 -23.69 -8.51 -24.26
CA VAL A 362 -22.48 -7.88 -24.81
C VAL A 362 -21.19 -8.55 -24.33
N GLY A 363 -21.30 -9.72 -23.70
CA GLY A 363 -20.17 -10.60 -23.38
C GLY A 363 -19.63 -10.52 -21.95
N LEU A 364 -20.28 -9.80 -21.03
CA LEU A 364 -19.92 -9.87 -19.61
C LEU A 364 -20.49 -11.13 -18.96
N SER A 365 -19.81 -11.64 -17.94
CA SER A 365 -20.25 -12.82 -17.17
C SER A 365 -20.41 -12.44 -15.70
N PHE A 366 -21.53 -12.87 -15.10
CA PHE A 366 -21.83 -12.63 -13.69
C PHE A 366 -22.14 -13.94 -12.97
N ARG A 367 -21.86 -13.99 -11.67
CA ARG A 367 -22.29 -15.11 -10.81
C ARG A 367 -23.81 -15.04 -10.64
N GLU A 368 -24.48 -16.19 -10.61
CA GLU A 368 -25.94 -16.27 -10.38
C GLU A 368 -26.40 -15.54 -9.12
N ASN A 369 -25.57 -15.56 -8.06
CA ASN A 369 -25.84 -14.83 -6.82
C ASN A 369 -25.96 -13.30 -7.02
N SER A 370 -25.32 -12.73 -8.04
CA SER A 370 -25.39 -11.29 -8.37
C SER A 370 -26.75 -10.87 -8.93
N LYS A 371 -27.53 -11.83 -9.45
CA LYS A 371 -28.88 -11.67 -10.01
C LYS A 371 -30.00 -11.96 -9.02
N LEU A 372 -29.67 -12.27 -7.76
CA LEU A 372 -30.66 -12.46 -6.70
C LEU A 372 -31.16 -11.12 -6.16
N GLU A 373 -32.39 -11.07 -5.67
CA GLU A 373 -32.98 -9.86 -5.12
C GLU A 373 -32.19 -9.24 -3.96
N LYS A 374 -31.50 -10.07 -3.17
CA LYS A 374 -30.66 -9.62 -2.05
C LYS A 374 -29.33 -9.00 -2.47
N ALA A 375 -28.92 -9.15 -3.74
CA ALA A 375 -27.65 -8.63 -4.23
C ALA A 375 -27.67 -7.11 -4.27
N ARG A 376 -26.62 -6.49 -3.72
CA ARG A 376 -26.51 -5.02 -3.63
C ARG A 376 -25.49 -4.45 -4.60
N TYR A 377 -24.33 -5.08 -4.72
CA TYR A 377 -23.19 -4.56 -5.45
C TYR A 377 -22.69 -5.59 -6.47
N THR A 378 -22.37 -5.16 -7.68
CA THR A 378 -21.72 -6.04 -8.67
C THR A 378 -20.74 -5.23 -9.49
N ARG A 379 -19.47 -5.55 -9.30
CA ARG A 379 -18.39 -5.01 -10.10
C ARG A 379 -18.51 -5.51 -11.53
N ILE A 380 -18.53 -4.59 -12.49
CA ILE A 380 -18.65 -4.88 -13.93
C ILE A 380 -17.32 -4.65 -14.65
N TYR A 381 -16.36 -3.97 -14.02
CA TYR A 381 -15.05 -3.72 -14.59
C TYR A 381 -13.99 -3.49 -13.52
N THR A 382 -12.76 -3.89 -13.81
CA THR A 382 -11.57 -3.51 -13.05
C THR A 382 -10.36 -3.49 -13.98
N GLN A 383 -9.56 -2.43 -13.89
CA GLN A 383 -8.25 -2.35 -14.54
C GLN A 383 -7.27 -1.68 -13.58
N LYS A 384 -6.01 -2.12 -13.58
CA LYS A 384 -4.94 -1.55 -12.76
C LYS A 384 -3.78 -1.12 -13.64
N VAL A 385 -3.07 -0.07 -13.24
CA VAL A 385 -1.81 0.38 -13.84
C VAL A 385 -0.80 0.71 -12.74
N ASP A 386 0.48 0.52 -13.04
CA ASP A 386 1.56 0.91 -12.14
C ASP A 386 1.76 2.43 -12.20
N VAL A 387 2.04 3.02 -11.03
CA VAL A 387 2.42 4.43 -10.88
C VAL A 387 3.79 4.46 -10.21
N ASN A 388 4.79 5.07 -10.85
CA ASN A 388 6.16 5.06 -10.33
C ASN A 388 6.32 6.05 -9.18
N LYS A 389 5.72 7.24 -9.28
CA LYS A 389 5.76 8.29 -8.26
C LYS A 389 4.36 8.69 -7.81
N TRP A 390 3.96 8.18 -6.65
CA TRP A 390 2.67 8.51 -6.03
C TRP A 390 2.59 9.94 -5.49
N ASP A 391 3.73 10.62 -5.39
CA ASP A 391 3.86 12.01 -5.02
C ASP A 391 3.88 12.97 -6.23
N ASP A 392 3.80 12.43 -7.45
CA ASP A 392 3.73 13.22 -8.69
C ASP A 392 2.28 13.33 -9.19
N MET A 393 1.72 14.53 -9.06
CA MET A 393 0.35 14.83 -9.48
C MET A 393 0.15 14.66 -10.99
N GLU A 394 1.15 14.99 -11.82
CA GLU A 394 1.04 14.86 -13.27
C GLU A 394 1.04 13.39 -13.69
N GLU A 395 1.89 12.57 -13.06
CA GLU A 395 1.93 11.12 -13.33
C GLU A 395 0.59 10.46 -12.96
N LEU A 396 0.06 10.76 -11.78
CA LEU A 396 -1.24 10.22 -11.34
C LEU A 396 -2.41 10.68 -12.22
N THR A 397 -2.43 11.96 -12.59
CA THR A 397 -3.46 12.52 -13.50
C THR A 397 -3.44 11.79 -14.84
N GLN A 398 -2.25 11.57 -15.41
CA GLN A 398 -2.09 10.84 -16.66
C GLN A 398 -2.52 9.38 -16.52
N ALA A 399 -2.13 8.70 -15.44
CA ALA A 399 -2.53 7.31 -15.19
C ALA A 399 -4.06 7.15 -15.09
N MET A 400 -4.76 8.13 -14.49
CA MET A 400 -6.23 8.17 -14.46
C MET A 400 -6.82 8.35 -15.86
N MET A 401 -6.25 9.24 -16.68
CA MET A 401 -6.67 9.41 -18.08
C MET A 401 -6.51 8.13 -18.89
N ASP A 402 -5.39 7.43 -18.73
CA ASP A 402 -5.08 6.24 -19.51
C ASP A 402 -6.01 5.08 -19.13
N LEU A 403 -6.31 4.91 -17.84
CA LEU A 403 -7.33 3.97 -17.35
C LEU A 403 -8.72 4.32 -17.89
N TYR A 404 -9.12 5.59 -17.83
CA TYR A 404 -10.46 6.03 -18.25
C TYR A 404 -10.67 5.97 -19.78
N ASN A 405 -9.59 6.17 -20.55
CA ASN A 405 -9.60 6.16 -22.00
C ASN A 405 -9.05 4.84 -22.59
N SER A 406 -8.88 3.79 -21.78
CA SER A 406 -8.53 2.46 -22.29
C SER A 406 -9.60 1.97 -23.28
N ALA A 407 -9.17 1.17 -24.25
CA ALA A 407 -10.07 0.69 -25.32
C ALA A 407 -11.21 -0.16 -24.72
N GLU A 408 -10.86 -1.02 -23.76
CA GLU A 408 -11.77 -1.91 -23.04
C GLU A 408 -12.79 -1.14 -22.22
N PHE A 409 -12.34 -0.14 -21.44
CA PHE A 409 -13.25 0.63 -20.62
C PHE A 409 -14.12 1.57 -21.46
N SER A 410 -13.57 2.15 -22.53
CA SER A 410 -14.34 2.96 -23.47
C SER A 410 -15.43 2.16 -24.19
N LEU A 411 -15.13 0.90 -24.56
CA LEU A 411 -16.11 -0.02 -25.12
C LEU A 411 -17.22 -0.32 -24.12
N LEU A 412 -16.86 -0.68 -22.88
CA LEU A 412 -17.83 -0.94 -21.82
C LEU A 412 -18.74 0.26 -21.57
N ARG A 413 -18.17 1.47 -21.47
CA ARG A 413 -18.96 2.69 -21.25
C ARG A 413 -20.03 2.89 -22.32
N LYS A 414 -19.68 2.68 -23.59
CA LYS A 414 -20.62 2.74 -24.72
C LYS A 414 -21.69 1.65 -24.65
N GLN A 415 -21.31 0.42 -24.31
CA GLN A 415 -22.24 -0.71 -24.18
C GLN A 415 -23.27 -0.47 -23.06
N VAL A 416 -22.79 -0.08 -21.87
CA VAL A 416 -23.65 0.29 -20.73
C VAL A 416 -24.62 1.40 -21.13
N ALA A 417 -24.12 2.46 -21.78
CA ALA A 417 -24.96 3.57 -22.25
C ALA A 417 -26.02 3.11 -23.28
N SER A 418 -25.69 2.17 -24.18
CA SER A 418 -26.64 1.62 -25.15
C SER A 418 -27.77 0.84 -24.46
N ILE A 419 -27.42 0.00 -23.48
CA ILE A 419 -28.35 -0.81 -22.69
C ILE A 419 -29.30 0.10 -21.91
N LEU A 420 -28.78 1.09 -21.20
CA LEU A 420 -29.58 2.05 -20.42
C LEU A 420 -30.54 2.90 -21.27
N ASN A 421 -30.22 3.09 -22.54
CA ASN A 421 -31.03 3.89 -23.47
C ASN A 421 -31.91 3.05 -24.41
N HIS A 422 -31.94 1.72 -24.25
CA HIS A 422 -32.69 0.79 -25.11
C HIS A 422 -32.46 1.00 -26.62
N LYS A 423 -31.23 1.38 -27.01
CA LYS A 423 -30.85 1.54 -28.43
C LYS A 423 -30.31 0.21 -28.96
N LYS A 424 -30.79 -0.23 -30.13
CA LYS A 424 -30.14 -1.32 -30.89
C LYS A 424 -28.71 -0.89 -31.23
N THR A 425 -27.80 -1.85 -31.11
CA THR A 425 -26.35 -1.74 -31.27
C THR A 425 -25.97 -0.88 -32.47
N ILE A 426 -25.29 0.24 -32.23
CA ILE A 426 -24.63 1.01 -33.28
C ILE A 426 -23.20 0.49 -33.38
N ASN A 427 -22.98 -0.40 -34.34
CA ASN A 427 -21.67 -0.57 -34.95
C ASN A 427 -21.45 0.61 -35.90
N GLU A 428 -20.20 1.09 -35.91
CA GLU A 428 -19.63 2.08 -36.84
C GLU A 428 -20.09 3.53 -36.67
N GLU A 429 -19.30 4.28 -35.91
CA GLU A 429 -18.90 5.65 -36.27
C GLU A 429 -17.61 6.00 -35.52
N ALA A 430 -16.52 5.29 -35.85
CA ALA A 430 -15.17 5.65 -35.45
C ALA A 430 -14.51 6.36 -36.64
N LYS A 431 -14.71 7.68 -36.75
CA LYS A 431 -13.88 8.56 -37.56
C LYS A 431 -14.06 10.01 -37.12
N LYS A 432 -13.49 10.33 -35.95
CA LYS A 432 -13.11 11.70 -35.54
C LYS A 432 -12.20 11.80 -34.30
N GLN A 433 -11.52 10.71 -33.89
CA GLN A 433 -10.57 10.70 -32.76
C GLN A 433 -9.13 10.27 -33.15
N GLU A 434 -8.78 10.36 -34.43
CA GLU A 434 -7.54 9.84 -35.01
C GLU A 434 -6.24 10.58 -34.61
N LYS A 435 -6.28 11.64 -33.79
CA LYS A 435 -5.03 12.29 -33.31
C LYS A 435 -4.70 12.04 -31.84
N ILE A 436 -5.63 11.54 -31.03
CA ILE A 436 -5.39 11.22 -29.61
C ILE A 436 -5.29 9.69 -29.42
N SER A 437 -6.00 8.89 -30.22
CA SER A 437 -6.00 7.42 -30.11
C SER A 437 -4.71 6.73 -30.57
N ILE A 438 -3.98 7.32 -31.54
CA ILE A 438 -2.76 6.71 -32.10
C ILE A 438 -1.62 6.66 -31.06
N SER A 439 -1.56 7.64 -30.16
CA SER A 439 -0.55 7.71 -29.09
C SER A 439 -0.71 6.61 -28.04
N ASN A 440 -1.96 6.28 -27.67
CA ASN A 440 -2.22 5.28 -26.63
C ASN A 440 -2.10 3.84 -27.15
N ASP A 441 -2.46 3.56 -28.40
CA ASP A 441 -2.25 2.23 -29.01
C ASP A 441 -0.76 1.89 -29.14
N ALA A 442 0.06 2.87 -29.56
CA ALA A 442 1.52 2.71 -29.65
C ALA A 442 2.16 2.40 -28.29
N LYS A 443 1.78 3.13 -27.24
CA LYS A 443 2.27 2.89 -25.88
C LYS A 443 1.90 1.49 -25.38
N ASN A 444 0.67 1.06 -25.58
CA ASN A 444 0.22 -0.26 -25.15
C ASN A 444 1.01 -1.38 -25.84
N LYS A 445 1.31 -1.24 -27.14
CA LYS A 445 2.14 -2.20 -27.89
C LYS A 445 3.58 -2.25 -27.35
N ILE A 446 4.18 -1.10 -27.09
CA ILE A 446 5.53 -0.99 -26.50
C ILE A 446 5.58 -1.64 -25.11
N GLN A 447 4.59 -1.36 -24.26
CA GLN A 447 4.48 -1.96 -22.93
C GLN A 447 4.31 -3.48 -22.98
N HIS A 448 3.48 -3.99 -23.90
CA HIS A 448 3.28 -5.42 -24.07
C HIS A 448 4.56 -6.13 -24.54
N ALA A 449 5.23 -5.55 -25.55
CA ALA A 449 6.50 -6.04 -26.03
C ALA A 449 7.57 -6.03 -24.91
N PHE A 450 7.62 -4.97 -24.09
CA PHE A 450 8.53 -4.90 -22.96
C PHE A 450 8.30 -6.02 -21.93
N LYS A 451 7.04 -6.32 -21.56
CA LYS A 451 6.72 -7.42 -20.64
C LYS A 451 7.17 -8.78 -21.18
N LYS A 452 6.95 -9.02 -22.48
CA LYS A 452 7.45 -10.24 -23.15
C LYS A 452 8.98 -10.28 -23.17
N TRP A 453 9.62 -9.14 -23.41
CA TRP A 453 11.07 -9.01 -23.38
C TRP A 453 11.67 -9.30 -22.00
N MET A 454 11.06 -8.77 -20.92
CA MET A 454 11.46 -9.09 -19.54
C MET A 454 11.40 -10.60 -19.27
N LYS A 455 10.30 -11.24 -19.68
CA LYS A 455 10.15 -12.69 -19.56
C LYS A 455 11.21 -13.48 -20.33
N MET A 456 11.58 -13.01 -21.53
CA MET A 456 12.64 -13.62 -22.34
C MET A 456 14.04 -13.44 -21.71
N LYS A 457 14.26 -12.39 -20.92
CA LYS A 457 15.51 -12.13 -20.19
C LYS A 457 15.55 -12.79 -18.80
N ASP A 458 14.56 -13.63 -18.47
CA ASP A 458 14.39 -14.25 -17.17
C ASP A 458 14.35 -13.24 -16.00
N ILE A 459 13.85 -12.02 -16.27
CA ILE A 459 13.66 -10.98 -15.24
C ILE A 459 12.27 -11.17 -14.62
N PRO A 460 12.15 -11.41 -13.30
CA PRO A 460 10.88 -11.66 -12.65
C PRO A 460 10.01 -10.40 -12.59
N GLU A 461 8.69 -10.57 -12.44
CA GLU A 461 7.74 -9.43 -12.36
C GLU A 461 8.02 -8.49 -11.17
N THR A 462 8.71 -8.96 -10.14
CA THR A 462 9.16 -8.11 -9.02
C THR A 462 10.24 -7.12 -9.44
N HIS A 463 10.97 -7.38 -10.52
CA HIS A 463 12.16 -6.64 -10.96
C HIS A 463 11.89 -5.61 -12.07
N TYR A 464 10.65 -5.40 -12.47
CA TYR A 464 10.31 -4.34 -13.43
C TYR A 464 8.97 -3.68 -13.11
N ARG A 465 8.77 -2.46 -13.62
CA ARG A 465 7.48 -1.76 -13.63
C ARG A 465 7.19 -1.15 -14.99
N VAL A 466 5.90 -1.12 -15.32
CA VAL A 466 5.39 -0.64 -16.59
C VAL A 466 4.32 0.41 -16.34
N SER A 467 4.67 1.67 -16.57
CA SER A 467 3.76 2.81 -16.48
C SER A 467 3.45 3.36 -17.88
N SER A 468 2.53 4.32 -17.97
CA SER A 468 2.13 4.90 -19.25
C SER A 468 3.20 5.74 -19.96
N ARG A 469 4.16 6.28 -19.19
CA ARG A 469 5.26 7.09 -19.72
C ARG A 469 6.62 6.43 -19.59
N ASN A 470 6.78 5.52 -18.62
CA ASN A 470 8.08 4.92 -18.33
C ASN A 470 8.01 3.39 -18.21
N LEU A 471 9.03 2.72 -18.73
CA LEU A 471 9.36 1.33 -18.42
C LEU A 471 10.58 1.36 -17.52
N SER A 472 10.65 0.50 -16.51
CA SER A 472 11.85 0.43 -15.68
C SER A 472 12.08 -0.97 -15.17
N PHE A 473 13.34 -1.34 -14.98
CA PHE A 473 13.72 -2.64 -14.49
C PHE A 473 15.06 -2.61 -13.77
N LYS A 474 15.32 -3.65 -12.98
CA LYS A 474 16.60 -3.93 -12.34
C LYS A 474 17.06 -5.33 -12.70
N ILE A 475 18.33 -5.59 -12.46
CA ILE A 475 18.96 -6.91 -12.63
C ILE A 475 19.50 -7.39 -11.27
N PRO A 476 19.76 -8.70 -11.08
CA PRO A 476 20.21 -9.24 -9.79
C PRO A 476 21.45 -8.53 -9.20
N LEU A 477 22.37 -8.08 -10.05
CA LEU A 477 23.53 -7.29 -9.60
C LEU A 477 23.13 -6.04 -8.80
N PHE A 478 22.01 -5.39 -9.14
CA PHE A 478 21.57 -4.17 -8.47
C PHE A 478 21.02 -4.46 -7.06
N ASP A 479 20.45 -5.64 -6.84
CA ASP A 479 20.04 -6.08 -5.51
C ASP A 479 21.24 -6.35 -4.62
N ALA A 480 22.29 -6.95 -5.17
CA ALA A 480 23.56 -7.14 -4.45
C ALA A 480 24.15 -5.79 -4.00
N PHE A 481 24.16 -4.79 -4.89
CA PHE A 481 24.53 -3.42 -4.50
C PHE A 481 23.59 -2.83 -3.43
N LYS A 482 22.28 -3.05 -3.53
CA LYS A 482 21.29 -2.55 -2.58
C LYS A 482 21.50 -3.12 -1.18
N GLU A 483 21.84 -4.40 -1.08
CA GLU A 483 22.13 -5.07 0.20
C GLU A 483 23.26 -4.38 0.97
N LYS A 484 24.32 -3.96 0.27
CA LYS A 484 25.50 -3.33 0.88
C LYS A 484 25.38 -1.82 1.04
N LEU A 485 24.84 -1.15 0.02
CA LEU A 485 24.76 0.31 -0.01
C LEU A 485 23.51 0.86 0.68
N GLY A 486 22.51 0.01 0.91
CA GLY A 486 21.22 0.39 1.47
C GLY A 486 20.28 1.03 0.45
N GLU A 487 19.11 1.41 0.93
CA GLU A 487 18.09 2.07 0.11
C GLU A 487 18.39 3.55 -0.15
N THR A 488 17.66 4.13 -1.09
CA THR A 488 17.71 5.56 -1.37
C THR A 488 17.17 6.39 -0.21
N ARG A 489 17.80 7.56 0.03
CA ARG A 489 17.42 8.51 1.09
C ARG A 489 16.06 9.18 0.90
N GLU A 490 15.49 9.04 -0.28
CA GLU A 490 14.15 9.46 -0.66
C GLU A 490 13.50 8.36 -1.51
N LYS A 491 12.16 8.34 -1.61
CA LYS A 491 11.48 7.44 -2.53
C LYS A 491 11.96 7.72 -3.94
N TRP A 492 12.57 6.73 -4.57
CA TRP A 492 13.22 6.88 -5.86
C TRP A 492 12.83 5.70 -6.75
N TRP A 493 11.98 6.02 -7.73
CA TRP A 493 11.25 5.01 -8.51
C TRP A 493 10.55 4.01 -7.57
N TRP A 494 10.26 2.81 -8.07
CA TRP A 494 9.54 1.77 -7.32
C TRP A 494 10.46 0.85 -6.51
N ASP A 495 11.77 0.90 -6.73
CA ASP A 495 12.73 -0.06 -6.16
C ASP A 495 13.56 0.50 -4.99
N ASN A 496 13.72 1.83 -4.91
CA ASN A 496 14.61 2.51 -3.95
C ASN A 496 16.05 1.93 -3.90
N GLY A 497 16.51 1.27 -4.97
CA GLY A 497 17.83 0.68 -5.07
C GLY A 497 18.92 1.66 -5.55
N PRO A 498 20.20 1.30 -5.47
CA PRO A 498 21.30 2.16 -5.93
C PRO A 498 21.34 2.36 -7.44
N PHE A 499 20.79 1.42 -8.22
CA PHE A 499 20.79 1.45 -9.68
C PHE A 499 19.41 1.11 -10.22
N LEU A 500 19.04 1.74 -11.33
CA LEU A 500 17.83 1.38 -12.05
C LEU A 500 18.00 1.63 -13.56
N PHE A 501 17.48 0.71 -14.36
CA PHE A 501 17.21 0.98 -15.76
C PHE A 501 15.84 1.63 -15.90
N TRP A 502 15.75 2.71 -16.65
CA TRP A 502 14.47 3.30 -17.03
C TRP A 502 14.46 3.74 -18.48
N MET A 503 13.27 3.70 -19.06
CA MET A 503 12.97 4.05 -20.44
C MET A 503 11.81 5.02 -20.46
N ASN A 504 11.95 6.16 -21.13
CA ASN A 504 10.81 7.01 -21.43
C ASN A 504 10.20 6.60 -22.78
N ILE A 505 8.89 6.35 -22.78
CA ILE A 505 8.13 5.91 -23.95
C ILE A 505 7.64 7.13 -24.73
N ASN A 506 8.19 7.33 -25.93
CA ASN A 506 7.67 8.27 -26.92
C ASN A 506 7.28 7.49 -28.21
N PRO A 507 6.17 7.83 -28.90
CA PRO A 507 5.73 7.13 -30.10
C PRO A 507 6.80 6.93 -31.19
N GLU A 508 7.80 7.80 -31.26
CA GLU A 508 8.85 7.75 -32.30
C GLU A 508 10.22 7.29 -31.76
N LYS A 509 10.41 7.27 -30.44
CA LYS A 509 11.74 7.09 -29.82
C LYS A 509 11.64 6.49 -28.42
N ILE A 510 12.61 5.67 -28.04
CA ILE A 510 12.79 5.23 -26.66
C ILE A 510 14.07 5.86 -26.12
N TYR A 511 13.94 6.59 -25.01
CA TYR A 511 15.09 7.10 -24.26
C TYR A 511 15.42 6.12 -23.15
N PHE A 512 16.48 5.33 -23.32
CA PHE A 512 16.95 4.35 -22.35
C PHE A 512 18.06 4.92 -21.48
N THR A 513 18.02 4.64 -20.19
CA THR A 513 18.99 5.15 -19.22
C THR A 513 19.28 4.12 -18.15
N LEU A 514 20.56 3.98 -17.80
CA LEU A 514 21.03 3.41 -16.55
C LEU A 514 21.44 4.55 -15.61
N GLU A 515 20.81 4.61 -14.45
CA GLU A 515 20.97 5.71 -13.50
C GLU A 515 21.34 5.21 -12.11
N VAL A 516 22.19 5.98 -11.42
CA VAL A 516 22.54 5.78 -10.01
C VAL A 516 21.61 6.63 -9.15
N GLY A 517 21.00 6.03 -8.15
CA GLY A 517 20.01 6.63 -7.26
C GLY A 517 20.58 7.48 -6.13
N PRO A 518 19.71 8.23 -5.43
CA PRO A 518 20.08 9.05 -4.28
C PRO A 518 20.22 8.19 -3.01
N ILE A 519 21.21 7.29 -2.96
CA ILE A 519 21.59 6.57 -1.74
C ILE A 519 22.24 7.52 -0.71
N GLU A 520 22.52 7.00 0.49
CA GLU A 520 23.21 7.72 1.57
C GLU A 520 24.46 8.43 1.04
N ALA A 521 24.70 9.67 1.46
CA ALA A 521 25.62 10.59 0.78
C ALA A 521 27.08 10.10 0.78
N GLU A 522 27.56 9.52 1.89
CA GLU A 522 28.92 9.01 2.00
C GLU A 522 29.08 7.75 1.12
N LYS A 523 28.16 6.80 1.23
CA LYS A 523 28.11 5.60 0.37
C LYS A 523 27.98 5.95 -1.11
N ARG A 524 27.25 7.03 -1.42
CA ARG A 524 27.09 7.54 -2.78
C ARG A 524 28.39 8.06 -3.35
N VAL A 525 29.10 8.91 -2.60
CA VAL A 525 30.39 9.46 -3.03
C VAL A 525 31.38 8.33 -3.24
N PHE A 526 31.46 7.38 -2.30
CA PHE A 526 32.27 6.17 -2.42
C PHE A 526 31.98 5.41 -3.73
N LEU A 527 30.71 5.11 -4.01
CA LEU A 527 30.33 4.43 -5.25
C LEU A 527 30.77 5.22 -6.49
N MET A 528 30.49 6.54 -6.50
CA MET A 528 30.80 7.40 -7.65
C MET A 528 32.30 7.56 -7.89
N GLU A 529 33.13 7.54 -6.85
CA GLU A 529 34.60 7.51 -6.98
C GLU A 529 35.08 6.21 -7.63
N ASN A 530 34.58 5.06 -7.17
CA ASN A 530 34.94 3.75 -7.77
C ASN A 530 34.44 3.61 -9.23
N LEU A 531 33.27 4.16 -9.55
CA LEU A 531 32.80 4.25 -10.94
C LEU A 531 33.78 5.05 -11.81
N LYS A 532 34.28 6.18 -11.29
CA LYS A 532 35.24 7.03 -11.99
C LYS A 532 36.60 6.34 -12.17
N GLU A 533 37.07 5.61 -11.16
CA GLU A 533 38.33 4.85 -11.22
C GLU A 533 38.30 3.75 -12.29
N LYS A 534 37.14 3.15 -12.55
CA LYS A 534 36.95 2.17 -13.63
C LYS A 534 36.56 2.81 -14.96
N ASP A 535 36.78 4.11 -15.15
CA ASP A 535 36.47 4.85 -16.39
C ASP A 535 34.98 4.77 -16.81
N ILE A 536 34.05 4.83 -15.85
CA ILE A 536 32.61 5.00 -16.15
C ILE A 536 32.32 6.50 -16.17
N ASN A 537 31.81 6.99 -17.30
CA ASN A 537 31.55 8.41 -17.51
C ASN A 537 30.23 8.86 -16.85
N PHE A 538 30.28 9.96 -16.10
CA PHE A 538 29.10 10.63 -15.55
C PHE A 538 29.35 12.12 -15.35
N SER A 539 28.29 12.90 -15.10
CA SER A 539 28.39 14.35 -14.84
C SER A 539 29.23 14.65 -13.60
N LYS A 540 30.16 15.63 -13.68
CA LYS A 540 31.00 16.08 -12.55
C LYS A 540 30.22 16.42 -11.28
N LYS A 541 28.96 16.82 -11.41
CA LYS A 541 28.07 17.08 -10.26
C LYS A 541 27.82 15.83 -9.40
N GLY A 542 28.06 14.63 -9.92
CA GLY A 542 27.82 13.36 -9.23
C GLY A 542 28.74 13.05 -8.05
N LEU A 543 29.85 13.77 -7.89
CA LEU A 543 30.75 13.65 -6.73
C LEU A 543 30.35 14.59 -5.58
N SER A 544 29.27 15.36 -5.73
CA SER A 544 28.74 16.23 -4.67
C SER A 544 27.89 15.43 -3.69
N LEU A 545 28.01 15.72 -2.39
CA LEU A 545 27.12 15.19 -1.34
C LEU A 545 25.64 15.54 -1.58
N GLU A 546 25.37 16.64 -2.29
CA GLU A 546 24.02 17.10 -2.64
C GLU A 546 23.47 16.42 -3.91
N ALA A 547 24.28 15.67 -4.66
CA ALA A 547 23.85 15.02 -5.89
C ALA A 547 22.75 13.98 -5.61
N LYS A 548 21.64 14.05 -6.35
CA LYS A 548 20.54 13.09 -6.24
C LYS A 548 20.81 11.88 -7.11
N TYR A 549 20.71 12.04 -8.43
CA TYR A 549 20.86 10.94 -9.38
C TYR A 549 21.90 11.26 -10.45
N ASN A 550 22.52 10.22 -11.00
CA ASN A 550 23.55 10.34 -12.03
C ASN A 550 23.35 9.28 -13.10
N ARG A 551 23.16 9.72 -14.33
CA ARG A 551 23.15 8.83 -15.50
C ARG A 551 24.58 8.39 -15.77
N ILE A 552 24.76 7.07 -15.89
CA ILE A 552 26.04 6.44 -16.24
C ILE A 552 25.99 5.80 -17.63
N HIS A 553 24.79 5.55 -18.15
CA HIS A 553 24.57 5.22 -19.55
C HIS A 553 23.25 5.82 -20.00
N SER A 554 23.19 6.33 -21.22
CA SER A 554 21.92 6.68 -21.85
C SER A 554 22.02 6.64 -23.37
N GLU A 555 20.98 6.15 -24.02
CA GLU A 555 20.87 6.14 -25.48
C GLU A 555 19.45 6.49 -25.91
N THR A 556 19.30 6.92 -27.15
CA THR A 556 17.99 7.17 -27.77
C THR A 556 17.90 6.35 -29.03
N ILE A 557 16.90 5.48 -29.12
CA ILE A 557 16.66 4.65 -30.30
C ILE A 557 15.33 5.04 -30.93
N SER A 558 15.33 5.25 -32.24
CA SER A 558 14.11 5.50 -33.02
C SER A 558 13.31 4.21 -33.21
N ILE A 559 11.98 4.32 -33.16
CA ILE A 559 11.07 3.21 -33.41
C ILE A 559 10.56 3.35 -34.86
N GLU A 560 10.96 2.44 -35.75
CA GLU A 560 10.54 2.45 -37.17
C GLU A 560 9.14 1.82 -37.36
N GLY A 561 8.74 0.92 -36.47
CA GLY A 561 7.41 0.32 -36.44
C GLY A 561 7.04 -0.27 -35.07
N LEU A 562 5.74 -0.51 -34.87
CA LEU A 562 5.14 -0.93 -33.59
C LEU A 562 4.81 -2.42 -33.57
N GLU A 563 5.30 -3.18 -34.55
CA GLU A 563 5.16 -4.63 -34.56
C GLU A 563 6.02 -5.22 -33.44
N GLU A 564 5.48 -6.24 -32.77
CA GLU A 564 6.10 -6.81 -31.57
C GLU A 564 7.54 -7.28 -31.82
N VAL A 565 7.81 -7.89 -32.98
CA VAL A 565 9.15 -8.37 -33.35
C VAL A 565 10.16 -7.22 -33.46
N GLU A 566 9.75 -6.08 -34.01
CA GLU A 566 10.61 -4.91 -34.16
C GLU A 566 10.91 -4.28 -32.80
N LEU A 567 9.89 -4.14 -31.95
CA LEU A 567 10.05 -3.64 -30.58
C LEU A 567 10.96 -4.54 -29.74
N MET A 568 10.84 -5.86 -29.86
CA MET A 568 11.73 -6.83 -29.20
C MET A 568 13.18 -6.69 -29.67
N ASN A 569 13.41 -6.46 -30.96
CA ASN A 569 14.74 -6.19 -31.51
C ASN A 569 15.32 -4.88 -30.98
N VAL A 570 14.48 -3.84 -30.87
CA VAL A 570 14.84 -2.54 -30.29
C VAL A 570 15.28 -2.68 -28.83
N PHE A 571 14.53 -3.43 -28.00
CA PHE A 571 14.92 -3.70 -26.61
C PHE A 571 16.21 -4.53 -26.50
N ASN A 572 16.36 -5.56 -27.35
CA ASN A 572 17.59 -6.35 -27.40
C ASN A 572 18.80 -5.53 -27.82
N ALA A 573 18.65 -4.64 -28.80
CA ALA A 573 19.73 -3.78 -29.27
C ALA A 573 20.20 -2.83 -28.15
N MET A 574 19.27 -2.24 -27.39
CA MET A 574 19.62 -1.38 -26.25
C MET A 574 20.36 -2.15 -25.18
N TYR A 575 19.80 -3.27 -24.72
CA TYR A 575 20.41 -4.02 -23.63
C TYR A 575 21.76 -4.63 -24.02
N ASN A 576 21.90 -5.12 -25.25
CA ASN A 576 23.14 -5.71 -25.74
C ASN A 576 24.12 -4.66 -26.31
N ASN A 577 23.87 -3.36 -26.10
CA ASN A 577 24.76 -2.29 -26.51
C ASN A 577 26.16 -2.53 -25.89
N LYS A 578 27.20 -2.47 -26.72
CA LYS A 578 28.58 -2.78 -26.31
C LYS A 578 29.05 -1.89 -25.16
N ASP A 579 28.72 -0.61 -25.18
CA ASP A 579 29.14 0.33 -24.14
C ASP A 579 28.41 0.05 -22.83
N LEU A 580 27.13 -0.32 -22.90
CA LEU A 580 26.36 -0.73 -21.73
C LEU A 580 26.92 -2.01 -21.11
N GLN A 581 27.20 -3.03 -21.93
CA GLN A 581 27.75 -4.30 -21.44
C GLN A 581 29.11 -4.11 -20.77
N VAL A 582 29.98 -3.26 -21.33
CA VAL A 582 31.25 -2.88 -20.68
C VAL A 582 31.01 -2.18 -19.33
N ILE A 583 29.99 -1.33 -19.22
CA ILE A 583 29.63 -0.70 -17.94
C ILE A 583 29.17 -1.76 -16.93
N LEU A 584 28.32 -2.72 -17.34
CA LEU A 584 27.84 -3.79 -16.46
C LEU A 584 28.98 -4.70 -15.98
N GLU A 585 29.93 -5.04 -16.84
CA GLU A 585 31.14 -5.78 -16.46
C GLU A 585 31.97 -5.00 -15.43
N LYS A 586 32.16 -3.69 -15.65
CA LYS A 586 32.86 -2.82 -14.69
C LYS A 586 32.11 -2.71 -13.36
N LEU A 587 30.77 -2.64 -13.38
CA LEU A 587 29.96 -2.65 -12.17
C LEU A 587 30.12 -3.96 -11.39
N GLN A 588 30.17 -5.10 -12.07
CA GLN A 588 30.44 -6.40 -11.42
C GLN A 588 31.81 -6.38 -10.73
N VAL A 589 32.86 -5.91 -11.42
CA VAL A 589 34.20 -5.79 -10.84
C VAL A 589 34.22 -4.86 -9.63
N ILE A 590 33.52 -3.72 -9.69
CA ILE A 590 33.41 -2.80 -8.54
C ILE A 590 32.70 -3.48 -7.38
N TYR A 591 31.64 -4.23 -7.66
CA TYR A 591 30.94 -4.97 -6.63
C TYR A 591 31.88 -5.95 -5.93
N ASP A 592 32.54 -6.81 -6.71
CA ASP A 592 33.40 -7.87 -6.21
C ASP A 592 34.61 -7.33 -5.44
N GLU A 593 35.24 -6.25 -5.91
CA GLU A 593 36.48 -5.70 -5.31
C GLU A 593 36.25 -4.69 -4.18
N LYS A 594 35.08 -4.03 -4.11
CA LYS A 594 34.90 -2.83 -3.27
C LYS A 594 33.65 -2.82 -2.43
N VAL A 595 32.53 -3.34 -2.96
CA VAL A 595 31.22 -3.22 -2.29
C VAL A 595 30.87 -4.48 -1.51
N SER A 596 31.28 -5.66 -1.98
CA SER A 596 31.04 -6.95 -1.33
C SER A 596 31.65 -7.01 0.09
N GLU A 597 32.79 -6.35 0.29
CA GLU A 597 33.56 -6.27 1.55
C GLU A 597 33.06 -5.18 2.51
N MET A 598 32.03 -4.42 2.13
CA MET A 598 31.43 -3.43 3.04
C MET A 598 30.58 -4.15 4.10
N ASP A 599 30.82 -3.81 5.37
CA ASP A 599 30.05 -4.28 6.53
C ASP A 599 28.71 -3.54 6.67
#